data_AF-A0A1Y5P7C0-F1
#
_entry.id   AF-A0A1Y5P7C0-F1
#
_cell.length_a   1.000
_cell.length_b   1.000
_cell.length_c   1.000
_cell.angle_alpha   90.00
_cell.angle_beta   90.00
_cell.angle_gamma   90.00
#
_symmetry.space_group_name_H-M   'P 1'
#
loop_
_entity.id
_entity.type
_entity.pdbx_description
1 polymer ?
#
loop_
_entity_poly.entity_id
_entity_poly.type
_entity_poly.pdbx_seq_one_letter_code
_entity_poly.pdbx_strand_id
1 'polypeptide(L)'
;MSNRRRPARGNPYRTEFLTSVAWHTRRARWFRREAALQRPLRCAACGTGATPAELELHHRSYAGVLYQDGVWRAFERHVDLTPLHPYCHELLHRLLERDTVLARHRDRKAASDHALIRLHTALTRERP
;
A
#
# COMPACT_ATOMS: atom_id res chain seq x y z
N MET A 1 -16.48 9.72 6.23
CA MET A 1 -15.54 8.62 5.95
C MET A 1 -14.29 8.82 6.81
N SER A 2 -13.74 7.76 7.39
CA SER A 2 -12.54 7.78 8.24
C SER A 2 -11.48 6.85 7.66
N ASN A 3 -10.21 7.24 7.78
CA ASN A 3 -9.06 6.44 7.38
C ASN A 3 -8.66 5.38 8.43
N ARG A 4 -9.31 5.39 9.61
CA ARG A 4 -8.99 4.45 10.67
C ARG A 4 -9.14 3.02 10.18
N ARG A 5 -8.10 2.22 10.36
CA ARG A 5 -8.07 0.81 9.97
C ARG A 5 -9.13 0.04 10.76
N ARG A 6 -9.90 -0.80 10.06
CA ARG A 6 -10.83 -1.74 10.70
C ARG A 6 -10.07 -2.98 11.18
N PRO A 7 -10.50 -3.61 12.29
CA PRO A 7 -9.96 -4.89 12.74
C PRO A 7 -9.97 -5.96 11.63
N ALA A 8 -9.10 -6.96 11.74
CA ALA A 8 -9.05 -8.06 10.77
C ALA A 8 -10.27 -9.00 10.86
N ARG A 9 -10.77 -9.22 12.08
CA ARG A 9 -11.96 -10.06 12.31
C ARG A 9 -13.18 -9.42 11.63
N GLY A 10 -13.85 -10.17 10.77
CA GLY A 10 -15.01 -9.70 10.01
C GLY A 10 -14.68 -8.70 8.90
N ASN A 11 -13.45 -8.70 8.38
CA ASN A 11 -13.03 -7.83 7.29
C ASN A 11 -12.67 -8.67 6.04
N PRO A 12 -13.64 -8.93 5.14
CA PRO A 12 -13.46 -9.76 3.94
C PRO A 12 -12.30 -9.30 3.05
N TYR A 13 -12.02 -7.99 3.02
CA TYR A 13 -10.85 -7.49 2.31
C TYR A 13 -9.54 -8.10 2.85
N ARG A 14 -9.40 -8.23 4.18
CA ARG A 14 -8.19 -8.77 4.79
C ARG A 14 -8.14 -10.29 4.79
N THR A 15 -9.28 -10.94 4.98
CA THR A 15 -9.36 -12.41 5.14
C THR A 15 -9.52 -13.14 3.81
N GLU A 16 -10.06 -12.48 2.78
CA GLU A 16 -10.38 -13.12 1.49
C GLU A 16 -9.72 -12.40 0.31
N PHE A 17 -9.88 -11.07 0.17
CA PHE A 17 -9.32 -10.38 -1.01
C PHE A 17 -7.79 -10.47 -1.07
N LEU A 18 -7.10 -10.21 0.04
CA LEU A 18 -5.64 -10.23 0.11
C LEU A 18 -5.01 -11.63 -0.09
N THR A 19 -5.81 -12.69 -0.04
CA THR A 19 -5.41 -14.08 -0.31
C THR A 19 -5.97 -14.58 -1.65
N SER A 20 -6.71 -13.75 -2.38
CA SER A 20 -7.37 -14.12 -3.62
C SER A 20 -6.42 -14.12 -4.82
N VAL A 21 -6.75 -14.94 -5.83
CA VAL A 21 -6.08 -14.93 -7.14
C VAL A 21 -6.11 -13.53 -7.77
N ALA A 22 -7.22 -12.79 -7.64
CA ALA A 22 -7.35 -11.44 -8.18
C ALA A 22 -6.26 -10.49 -7.65
N TRP A 23 -5.99 -10.53 -6.34
CA TRP A 23 -4.93 -9.73 -5.74
C TRP A 23 -3.54 -10.19 -6.21
N HIS A 24 -3.27 -11.50 -6.19
CA HIS A 24 -1.96 -12.02 -6.62
C HIS A 24 -1.65 -11.67 -8.09
N THR A 25 -2.62 -11.82 -8.99
CA THR A 25 -2.50 -11.39 -10.39
C THR A 25 -2.28 -9.89 -10.51
N ARG A 26 -3.01 -9.07 -9.73
CA ARG A 26 -2.84 -7.62 -9.72
C ARG A 26 -1.46 -7.18 -9.25
N ARG A 27 -0.94 -7.80 -8.18
CA ARG A 27 0.40 -7.57 -7.63
C ARG A 27 1.47 -7.92 -8.66
N ALA A 28 1.38 -9.11 -9.27
CA ALA A 28 2.31 -9.53 -10.31
C ALA A 28 2.31 -8.59 -11.53
N ARG A 29 1.13 -8.13 -11.97
CA ARG A 29 1.00 -7.13 -13.05
C ARG A 29 1.69 -5.80 -12.70
N TRP A 30 1.56 -5.35 -11.45
CA TRP A 30 2.20 -4.11 -11.00
C TRP A 30 3.72 -4.19 -11.14
N PHE A 31 4.35 -5.23 -10.60
CA PHE A 31 5.81 -5.39 -10.66
C PHE A 31 6.33 -5.62 -12.09
N ARG A 32 5.60 -6.38 -12.93
CA ARG A 32 5.97 -6.52 -14.35
C ARG A 32 5.98 -5.18 -15.09
N ARG A 33 5.01 -4.31 -14.81
CA ARG A 33 4.96 -2.97 -15.42
C ARG A 33 6.15 -2.10 -14.98
N GLU A 34 6.53 -2.13 -13.71
CA GLU A 34 7.71 -1.40 -13.23
C GLU A 34 9.00 -1.93 -13.84
N ALA A 35 9.16 -3.25 -13.93
CA ALA A 35 10.33 -3.87 -14.56
C ALA A 35 10.47 -3.45 -16.03
N ALA A 36 9.35 -3.31 -16.76
CA ALA A 36 9.35 -2.84 -18.15
C ALA A 36 9.80 -1.39 -18.31
N LEU A 37 9.75 -0.57 -17.25
CA LEU A 37 10.28 0.80 -17.28
C LEU A 37 11.81 0.85 -17.17
N GLN A 38 12.46 -0.29 -16.94
CA GLN A 38 13.93 -0.41 -16.79
C GLN A 38 14.53 0.52 -15.72
N ARG A 39 13.73 0.91 -14.73
CA ARG A 39 14.17 1.71 -13.58
C ARG A 39 14.36 0.80 -12.37
N PRO A 40 15.35 1.07 -11.50
CA PRO A 40 15.48 0.33 -10.25
C PRO A 40 14.21 0.45 -9.41
N LEU A 41 13.65 -0.69 -9.01
CA LEU A 41 12.58 -0.74 -8.03
C LEU A 41 13.10 -0.24 -6.69
N ARG A 42 12.32 0.63 -6.04
CA ARG A 42 12.69 1.24 -4.76
C ARG A 42 11.51 1.23 -3.83
N CYS A 43 11.79 1.06 -2.54
CA CYS A 43 10.80 1.29 -1.49
C CYS A 43 10.44 2.79 -1.45
N ALA A 44 9.15 3.12 -1.54
CA ALA A 44 8.69 4.50 -1.52
C ALA A 44 8.93 5.23 -0.19
N ALA A 45 9.11 4.48 0.91
CA ALA A 45 9.45 5.05 2.21
C ALA A 45 10.95 5.28 2.35
N CYS A 46 11.81 4.24 2.30
CA CYS A 46 13.24 4.43 2.59
C CYS A 46 14.11 4.79 1.36
N GLY A 47 13.57 4.71 0.14
CA GLY A 47 14.28 5.00 -1.11
C GLY A 47 15.30 3.94 -1.55
N THR A 48 15.59 2.95 -0.70
CA THR A 48 16.53 1.86 -1.00
C THR A 48 15.98 0.97 -2.12
N GLY A 49 16.90 0.53 -3.00
CA GLY A 49 16.59 -0.40 -4.09
C GLY A 49 16.20 -1.77 -3.56
N ALA A 50 15.31 -2.46 -4.28
CA ALA A 50 14.77 -3.75 -3.86
C ALA A 50 14.29 -4.56 -5.06
N THR A 51 14.19 -5.87 -4.86
CA THR A 51 13.57 -6.81 -5.80
C THR A 51 12.05 -6.92 -5.54
N PRO A 52 11.26 -7.45 -6.49
CA PRO A 52 9.83 -7.71 -6.26
C PRO A 52 9.52 -8.66 -5.08
N ALA A 53 10.48 -9.50 -4.67
CA ALA A 53 10.33 -10.42 -3.54
C ALA A 53 10.46 -9.70 -2.20
N GLU A 54 11.21 -8.60 -2.15
CA GLU A 54 11.46 -7.81 -0.93
C GLU A 54 10.41 -6.72 -0.70
N LEU A 55 9.48 -6.52 -1.64
CA LEU A 55 8.49 -5.46 -1.63
C LEU A 55 7.06 -5.98 -1.48
N GLU A 56 6.32 -5.33 -0.61
CA GLU A 56 4.87 -5.38 -0.52
C GLU A 56 4.25 -4.20 -1.25
N LEU A 57 2.97 -4.31 -1.62
CA LEU A 57 2.21 -3.20 -2.20
C LEU A 57 1.21 -2.68 -1.16
N HIS A 58 1.33 -1.40 -0.84
CA HIS A 58 0.40 -0.66 -0.01
C HIS A 58 -0.72 -0.07 -0.86
N HIS A 59 -1.97 -0.31 -0.48
CA HIS A 59 -3.14 0.36 -1.07
C HIS A 59 -3.28 1.77 -0.52
N ARG A 60 -3.12 2.77 -1.39
CA ARG A 60 -3.46 4.17 -1.12
C ARG A 60 -4.95 4.44 -1.31
N SER A 61 -5.61 3.66 -2.16
CA SER A 61 -7.06 3.69 -2.37
C SER A 61 -7.59 2.28 -2.58
N TYR A 62 -8.79 2.03 -2.04
CA TYR A 62 -9.51 0.76 -2.17
C TYR A 62 -10.63 0.83 -3.21
N ALA A 63 -10.79 1.95 -3.92
CA ALA A 63 -11.91 2.17 -4.83
C ALA A 63 -11.97 1.14 -5.99
N GLY A 64 -10.84 0.53 -6.35
CA GLY A 64 -10.76 -0.51 -7.38
C GLY A 64 -10.92 -1.94 -6.85
N VAL A 65 -11.10 -2.13 -5.53
CA VAL A 65 -11.31 -3.45 -4.93
C VAL A 65 -12.81 -3.72 -4.86
N LEU A 66 -13.30 -4.61 -5.71
CA LEU A 66 -14.73 -4.89 -5.83
C LEU A 66 -15.01 -6.37 -5.59
N TYR A 67 -16.16 -6.68 -4.99
CA TYR A 67 -16.71 -8.03 -4.91
C TYR A 67 -17.99 -8.08 -5.75
N GLN A 68 -17.98 -8.82 -6.85
CA GLN A 68 -19.06 -8.87 -7.83
C GLN A 68 -19.25 -10.30 -8.32
N ASP A 69 -20.50 -10.74 -8.40
CA ASP A 69 -20.87 -12.10 -8.87
C ASP A 69 -20.14 -13.22 -8.11
N GLY A 70 -19.94 -13.04 -6.80
CA GLY A 70 -19.25 -14.00 -5.94
C GLY A 70 -17.72 -14.00 -6.06
N VAL A 71 -17.14 -13.09 -6.85
CA VAL A 71 -15.71 -13.07 -7.15
C VAL A 71 -15.09 -11.71 -6.83
N TRP A 72 -13.89 -11.75 -6.25
CA TRP A 72 -13.06 -10.56 -6.03
C TRP A 72 -12.45 -10.05 -7.33
N ARG A 73 -12.47 -8.72 -7.53
CA ARG A 73 -11.87 -8.03 -8.67
C ARG A 73 -10.93 -6.94 -8.19
N ALA A 74 -9.79 -6.84 -8.86
CA ALA A 74 -8.68 -5.95 -8.52
C ALA A 74 -8.45 -4.95 -9.68
N PHE A 75 -9.26 -3.89 -9.69
CA PHE A 75 -9.23 -2.80 -10.67
C PHE A 75 -8.47 -1.56 -10.20
N GLU A 76 -7.68 -1.68 -9.14
CA GLU A 76 -6.88 -0.57 -8.63
C GLU A 76 -5.93 -0.07 -9.72
N ARG A 77 -5.90 1.25 -9.93
CA ARG A 77 -4.98 1.86 -10.88
C ARG A 77 -3.55 1.63 -10.40
N HIS A 78 -2.59 1.78 -11.32
CA HIS A 78 -1.17 1.62 -10.97
C HIS A 78 -0.73 2.54 -9.82
N VAL A 79 -1.24 3.78 -9.84
CA VAL A 79 -0.96 4.83 -8.85
C VAL A 79 -1.66 4.65 -7.50
N ASP A 80 -2.62 3.73 -7.40
CA ASP A 80 -3.33 3.45 -6.15
C ASP A 80 -2.57 2.43 -5.29
N LEU A 81 -1.46 1.87 -5.82
CA LEU A 81 -0.57 0.94 -5.13
C LEU A 81 0.83 1.56 -5.01
N THR A 82 1.54 1.25 -3.92
CA THR A 82 2.88 1.80 -3.67
C THR A 82 3.80 0.74 -3.07
N PRO A 83 5.03 0.55 -3.61
CA PRO A 83 5.95 -0.48 -3.15
C PRO A 83 6.63 -0.08 -1.84
N LEU A 84 6.65 -0.98 -0.87
CA LEU A 84 7.29 -0.79 0.43
C LEU A 84 7.96 -2.06 0.89
N HIS A 85 9.12 -1.96 1.56
CA HIS A 85 9.62 -3.06 2.36
C HIS A 85 8.60 -3.41 3.47
N PRO A 86 8.48 -4.67 3.91
CA PRO A 86 7.56 -5.07 4.97
C PRO A 86 7.65 -4.19 6.22
N TYR A 87 8.88 -3.90 6.69
CA TYR A 87 9.10 -3.03 7.85
C TYR A 87 8.60 -1.60 7.61
N CYS A 88 8.91 -1.01 6.46
CA CYS A 88 8.45 0.32 6.08
C CYS A 88 6.92 0.38 5.95
N HIS A 89 6.31 -0.69 5.44
CA HIS A 89 4.86 -0.81 5.30
C HIS A 89 4.18 -0.85 6.67
N GLU A 90 4.77 -1.58 7.62
CA GLU A 90 4.27 -1.62 8.99
C GLU A 90 4.39 -0.25 9.67
N LEU A 91 5.54 0.43 9.55
CA LEU A 91 5.72 1.79 10.07
C LEU A 91 4.69 2.77 9.50
N LEU A 92 4.42 2.70 8.20
CA LEU A 92 3.39 3.51 7.55
C LEU A 92 2.01 3.26 8.19
N HIS A 93 1.63 2.00 8.39
CA HIS A 93 0.37 1.67 9.07
C HIS A 93 0.33 2.20 10.51
N ARG A 94 1.40 2.02 11.29
CA ARG A 94 1.48 2.56 12.66
C ARG A 94 1.30 4.08 12.67
N LEU A 95 1.91 4.79 11.72
CA LEU A 95 1.77 6.24 11.61
C LEU A 95 0.33 6.66 11.28
N LEU A 96 -0.30 6.01 10.29
CA LEU A 96 -1.68 6.25 9.91
C LEU A 96 -2.69 5.94 11.02
N GLU A 97 -2.38 4.99 11.90
CA GLU A 97 -3.26 4.60 13.01
C GLU A 97 -3.10 5.50 14.25
N ARG A 98 -1.87 5.95 14.54
CA ARG A 98 -1.55 6.74 15.76
C ARG A 98 -1.76 8.24 15.59
N ASP A 99 -1.55 8.77 14.40
CA ASP A 99 -1.77 10.18 14.12
C ASP A 99 -3.27 10.47 13.97
N THR A 100 -3.84 11.24 14.89
CA THR A 100 -5.31 11.47 14.92
C THR A 100 -5.81 12.19 13.67
N VAL A 101 -5.00 13.07 13.07
CA VAL A 101 -5.37 13.79 11.85
C VAL A 101 -5.39 12.82 10.68
N LEU A 102 -4.33 12.04 10.50
CA LEU A 102 -4.24 11.07 9.42
C LEU A 102 -5.26 9.93 9.56
N ALA A 103 -5.53 9.47 10.79
CA ALA A 103 -6.50 8.42 11.08
C ALA A 103 -7.93 8.87 10.78
N ARG A 104 -8.26 10.15 10.98
CA ARG A 104 -9.61 10.70 10.75
C ARG A 104 -9.75 11.39 9.39
N HIS A 105 -8.69 11.41 8.59
CA HIS A 105 -8.71 12.02 7.26
C HIS A 105 -9.79 11.39 6.38
N ARG A 106 -10.53 12.24 5.63
CA ARG A 106 -11.66 11.78 4.81
C ARG A 106 -11.22 11.12 3.51
N ASP A 107 -10.08 11.54 2.98
CA ASP A 107 -9.43 10.95 1.82
C ASP A 107 -8.26 10.06 2.25
N ARG A 108 -8.40 8.75 2.04
CA ARG A 108 -7.35 7.78 2.41
C ARG A 108 -6.10 7.95 1.57
N LYS A 109 -6.24 8.33 0.30
CA LYS A 109 -5.10 8.51 -0.60
C LYS A 109 -4.24 9.66 -0.10
N ALA A 110 -4.84 10.83 0.12
CA ALA A 110 -4.13 11.98 0.69
C ALA A 110 -3.47 11.65 2.04
N ALA A 111 -4.15 10.89 2.91
CA ALA A 111 -3.58 10.49 4.19
C ALA A 111 -2.33 9.58 4.03
N SER A 112 -2.41 8.57 3.16
CA SER A 112 -1.24 7.72 2.84
C SER A 112 -0.11 8.55 2.24
N ASP A 113 -0.40 9.57 1.42
CA ASP A 113 0.60 10.42 0.79
C ASP A 113 1.36 11.27 1.81
N HIS A 114 0.62 11.93 2.70
CA HIS A 114 1.21 12.70 3.79
C HIS A 114 2.04 11.81 4.72
N ALA A 115 1.54 10.61 5.04
CA ALA A 115 2.24 9.66 5.88
C ALA A 115 3.54 9.15 5.21
N LEU A 116 3.50 8.86 3.90
CA LEU A 116 4.67 8.45 3.13
C LEU A 116 5.73 9.56 3.06
N ILE A 117 5.34 10.82 2.82
CA ILE A 117 6.27 11.96 2.81
C ILE A 117 6.97 12.11 4.16
N ARG A 118 6.20 12.02 5.25
CA ARG A 118 6.74 12.11 6.62
C ARG A 118 7.67 10.96 6.93
N LEU A 119 7.27 9.73 6.59
CA LEU A 119 8.08 8.53 6.81
C LEU A 119 9.37 8.56 6.00
N HIS A 120 9.30 8.98 4.73
CA HIS A 120 10.46 9.14 3.87
C HIS A 120 11.46 10.12 4.47
N THR A 121 10.97 11.31 4.83
CA THR A 121 11.79 12.37 5.42
C THR A 121 12.50 11.90 6.69
N ALA A 122 11.81 11.14 7.56
CA ALA A 122 12.42 10.58 8.77
C ALA A 122 13.52 9.57 8.42
N LEU A 123 13.20 8.58 7.57
CA LEU A 123 14.12 7.48 7.25
C LEU A 123 15.33 7.89 6.40
N THR A 124 15.25 9.00 5.67
CA THR A 124 16.39 9.49 4.87
C THR A 124 17.24 10.50 5.62
N ARG A 125 16.70 11.21 6.61
CA ARG A 125 17.50 12.10 7.48
C ARG A 125 18.40 11.35 8.44
N GLU A 126 18.00 10.14 8.81
CA GLU A 126 18.74 9.27 9.75
C GLU A 126 19.81 8.40 9.07
N ARG A 127 19.99 8.51 7.75
CA ARG A 127 21.04 7.80 7.02
C ARG A 127 22.29 8.69 6.96
N PRO A 128 23.44 8.25 7.53
CA PRO A 128 24.70 9.00 7.45
C PRO A 128 25.18 9.15 5.99
#